data_AF-A0A955MSX2-F1
#
_entry.id   AF-A0A955MSX2-F1
#
_cell.length_a   1.000
_cell.length_b   1.000
_cell.length_c   1.000
_cell.angle_alpha   90.00
_cell.angle_beta   90.00
_cell.angle_gamma   90.00
#
_symmetry.space_group_name_H-M   'P 1'
#
loop_
_entity.id
_entity.type
_entity.pdbx_description
1 polymer ?
#
loop_
_entity_poly.entity_id
_entity_poly.type
_entity_poly.pdbx_seq_one_letter_code
_entity_poly.pdbx_strand_id
1 'polypeptide(L)'
;FVHTRGDFLRPGEEVKPDIPSIFGNFPSDLPRNRLGLAQWLVSPENPLVSRVTVNRIWQQIFGRGIVETSEDFGMRGSPPSHPELLDWLAIEFVENGWSVKDLIRTIVTSSVYRQSSRISPELLERDPYNALLARGPRFRMNAETIRDNALAVSGLLNRTIGGPSVFPYQPPGIWSEIGSPGYGVDEWIPNEGANRFRRGVYTYWRRSNPYPSFIAFDAPTREYCTVKRPITNTPLQALVT
;
A
#
# COMPACT_ATOMS: atom_id res chain seq x y z
N PHE A 1 -25.05 19.26 5.41
CA PHE A 1 -25.49 20.18 4.34
C PHE A 1 -24.46 20.19 3.22
N VAL A 2 -24.89 20.30 1.96
CA VAL A 2 -24.00 20.66 0.85
C VAL A 2 -23.66 22.13 0.99
N HIS A 3 -22.38 22.46 1.15
CA HIS A 3 -21.95 23.85 1.26
C HIS A 3 -21.87 24.50 -0.12
N THR A 4 -22.56 25.62 -0.30
CA THR A 4 -22.67 26.28 -1.61
C THR A 4 -21.30 26.78 -2.05
N ARG A 5 -20.76 26.24 -3.15
CA ARG A 5 -19.38 26.51 -3.62
C ARG A 5 -18.30 26.22 -2.55
N GLY A 6 -18.59 25.33 -1.60
CA GLY A 6 -17.66 24.98 -0.52
C GLY A 6 -17.60 25.98 0.64
N ASP A 7 -18.43 27.02 0.64
CA ASP A 7 -18.49 28.01 1.71
C ASP A 7 -19.21 27.43 2.94
N PHE A 8 -18.45 27.20 4.02
CA PHE A 8 -18.96 26.63 5.26
C PHE A 8 -20.02 27.51 5.95
N LEU A 9 -20.05 28.82 5.66
CA LEU A 9 -21.04 29.76 6.18
C LEU A 9 -22.35 29.76 5.38
N ARG A 10 -22.38 29.11 4.21
CA ARG A 10 -23.56 29.06 3.32
C ARG A 10 -24.07 27.63 3.17
N PRO A 11 -24.82 27.12 4.17
CA PRO A 11 -25.44 25.81 4.06
C PRO A 11 -26.47 25.81 2.92
N GLY A 12 -26.35 24.86 2.01
CA GLY A 12 -27.35 24.53 0.99
C GLY A 12 -28.23 23.37 1.47
N GLU A 13 -28.50 22.40 0.60
CA GLU A 13 -29.36 21.26 0.92
C GLU A 13 -28.81 20.40 2.06
N GLU A 14 -29.69 19.91 2.93
CA GLU A 14 -29.31 18.94 3.95
C GLU A 14 -28.97 17.60 3.30
N VAL A 15 -27.90 16.96 3.76
CA VAL A 15 -27.50 15.63 3.30
C VAL A 15 -27.47 14.69 4.48
N LYS A 16 -28.03 13.50 4.28
CA LYS A 16 -28.02 12.40 5.25
C LYS A 16 -27.00 11.35 4.80
N PRO A 17 -26.44 10.55 5.73
CA PRO A 17 -25.60 9.42 5.37
C PRO A 17 -26.34 8.47 4.41
N ASP A 18 -25.72 8.20 3.26
CA ASP A 18 -26.21 7.30 2.22
C ASP A 18 -25.06 6.85 1.31
N ILE A 19 -25.32 5.92 0.40
CA ILE A 19 -24.43 5.56 -0.71
C ILE A 19 -24.72 6.42 -1.95
N PRO A 20 -23.74 6.59 -2.87
CA PRO A 20 -24.03 7.19 -4.17
C PRO A 20 -25.14 6.41 -4.89
N SER A 21 -26.16 7.12 -5.37
CA SER A 21 -27.36 6.53 -5.98
C SER A 21 -27.08 5.64 -7.19
N ILE A 22 -25.92 5.80 -7.83
CA ILE A 22 -25.48 4.95 -8.95
C ILE A 22 -25.33 3.48 -8.53
N PHE A 23 -25.08 3.23 -7.24
CA PHE A 23 -24.90 1.90 -6.68
C PHE A 23 -26.21 1.30 -6.13
N GLY A 24 -27.36 1.92 -6.43
CA GLY A 24 -28.67 1.48 -5.99
C GLY A 24 -29.06 2.07 -4.64
N ASN A 25 -29.76 1.28 -3.83
CA ASN A 25 -30.34 1.71 -2.55
C ASN A 25 -29.54 1.18 -1.37
N PHE A 26 -29.41 2.00 -0.33
CA PHE A 26 -28.84 1.56 0.94
C PHE A 26 -29.72 0.47 1.56
N PRO A 27 -29.15 -0.66 2.02
CA PRO A 27 -29.93 -1.74 2.64
C PRO A 27 -30.70 -1.23 3.86
N SER A 28 -31.99 -1.57 3.95
CA SER A 28 -32.89 -1.07 5.00
C SER A 28 -32.60 -1.67 6.38
N ASP A 29 -31.92 -2.82 6.42
CA ASP A 29 -31.51 -3.56 7.61
C ASP A 29 -30.20 -3.03 8.22
N LEU A 30 -29.46 -2.19 7.51
CA LEU A 30 -28.19 -1.61 7.97
C LEU A 30 -28.38 -0.23 8.61
N PRO A 31 -27.58 0.10 9.63
CA PRO A 31 -27.63 1.43 10.24
C PRO A 31 -27.10 2.48 9.26
N ARG A 32 -27.83 3.59 9.06
CA ARG A 32 -27.42 4.71 8.20
C ARG A 32 -26.33 5.57 8.85
N ASN A 33 -25.15 4.97 9.00
CA ASN A 33 -23.95 5.57 9.55
C ASN A 33 -22.70 4.89 8.95
N ARG A 34 -21.52 5.20 9.49
CA ARG A 34 -20.24 4.65 9.01
C ARG A 34 -20.17 3.12 9.11
N LEU A 35 -20.82 2.51 10.10
CA LEU A 35 -20.84 1.06 10.26
C LEU A 35 -21.64 0.39 9.15
N GLY A 36 -22.85 0.88 8.85
CA GLY A 36 -23.65 0.32 7.76
C GLY A 36 -23.00 0.52 6.39
N LEU A 37 -22.32 1.66 6.17
CA LEU A 37 -21.52 1.86 4.95
C LEU A 37 -20.40 0.82 4.84
N ALA A 38 -19.70 0.52 5.95
CA ALA A 38 -18.65 -0.50 5.96
C ALA A 38 -19.21 -1.90 5.69
N GLN A 39 -20.35 -2.25 6.28
CA GLN A 39 -21.04 -3.52 6.05
C GLN A 39 -21.51 -3.66 4.59
N TRP A 40 -22.07 -2.60 4.01
CA TRP A 40 -22.45 -2.55 2.60
C TRP A 40 -21.24 -2.68 1.66
N LEU A 41 -20.12 -2.02 1.97
CA LEU A 41 -18.90 -2.08 1.15
C LEU A 41 -18.35 -3.50 1.03
N VAL A 42 -18.36 -4.26 2.11
CA VAL A 42 -17.80 -5.63 2.15
C VAL A 42 -18.86 -6.71 1.98
N SER A 43 -20.08 -6.34 1.57
CA SER A 43 -21.14 -7.33 1.38
C SER A 43 -20.82 -8.22 0.15
N PRO A 44 -21.23 -9.50 0.17
CA PRO A 44 -21.02 -10.42 -0.95
C PRO A 44 -21.61 -9.93 -2.29
N GLU A 45 -22.63 -9.10 -2.22
CA GLU A 45 -23.30 -8.48 -3.38
C GLU A 45 -22.43 -7.39 -4.04
N ASN A 46 -21.35 -6.94 -3.39
CA ASN A 46 -20.38 -6.00 -3.91
C ASN A 46 -19.07 -6.69 -4.32
N PRO A 47 -18.91 -7.11 -5.59
CA PRO A 47 -17.72 -7.83 -6.04
C PRO A 47 -16.49 -6.93 -6.23
N LEU A 48 -16.64 -5.60 -6.20
CA LEU A 48 -15.55 -4.68 -6.51
C LEU A 48 -14.51 -4.63 -5.38
N VAL A 49 -14.96 -4.65 -4.13
CA VAL A 49 -14.06 -4.47 -2.99
C VAL A 49 -13.09 -5.64 -2.85
N SER A 50 -13.55 -6.88 -3.04
CA SER A 50 -12.69 -8.07 -3.02
C SER A 50 -11.71 -8.05 -4.20
N ARG A 51 -12.18 -7.82 -5.43
CA ARG A 51 -11.31 -7.72 -6.63
C ARG A 51 -10.23 -6.65 -6.50
N VAL A 52 -10.58 -5.45 -6.06
CA VAL A 52 -9.61 -4.36 -5.85
C VAL A 52 -8.59 -4.73 -4.76
N THR A 53 -9.04 -5.32 -3.66
CA THR A 53 -8.17 -5.71 -2.55
C THR A 53 -7.18 -6.79 -2.97
N VAL A 54 -7.67 -7.84 -3.64
CA VAL A 54 -6.84 -8.92 -4.19
C VAL A 54 -5.82 -8.38 -5.18
N ASN A 55 -6.23 -7.52 -6.11
CA ASN A 55 -5.31 -6.96 -7.08
C ASN A 55 -4.20 -6.12 -6.45
N ARG A 56 -4.51 -5.36 -5.39
CA ARG A 56 -3.51 -4.59 -4.64
C ARG A 56 -2.52 -5.51 -3.94
N ILE A 57 -2.98 -6.58 -3.29
CA ILE A 57 -2.11 -7.57 -2.63
C ILE A 57 -1.24 -8.28 -3.66
N TRP A 58 -1.84 -8.72 -4.78
CA TRP A 58 -1.13 -9.30 -5.90
C TRP A 58 -0.04 -8.36 -6.42
N GLN A 59 -0.37 -7.08 -6.65
CA GLN A 59 0.60 -6.08 -7.08
C GLN A 59 1.75 -5.91 -6.09
N GLN A 60 1.52 -5.95 -4.77
CA GLN A 60 2.62 -5.87 -3.79
C GLN A 60 3.57 -7.08 -3.88
N ILE A 61 3.05 -8.26 -4.27
CA ILE A 61 3.81 -9.50 -4.37
C ILE A 61 4.52 -9.63 -5.73
N PHE A 62 3.86 -9.25 -6.81
CA PHE A 62 4.35 -9.41 -8.19
C PHE A 62 4.94 -8.14 -8.80
N GLY A 63 4.79 -6.98 -8.17
CA GLY A 63 5.20 -5.67 -8.67
C GLY A 63 4.21 -5.07 -9.68
N ARG A 64 3.34 -5.89 -10.26
CA ARG A 64 2.31 -5.53 -11.24
C ARG A 64 0.99 -6.20 -10.86
N GLY A 65 -0.11 -5.43 -10.86
CA GLY A 65 -1.46 -5.95 -10.63
C GLY A 65 -1.93 -6.81 -11.80
N ILE A 66 -2.89 -7.70 -11.54
CA ILE A 66 -3.63 -8.41 -12.60
C ILE A 66 -4.35 -7.37 -13.48
N VAL A 67 -4.95 -6.36 -12.83
CA VAL A 67 -5.33 -5.07 -13.42
C VAL A 67 -4.19 -4.09 -13.17
N GLU A 68 -3.60 -3.56 -14.25
CA GLU A 68 -2.43 -2.68 -14.17
C GLU A 68 -2.72 -1.33 -13.48
N THR A 69 -3.91 -0.79 -13.74
CA THR A 69 -4.44 0.47 -13.21
C THR A 69 -5.13 0.22 -11.88
N SER A 70 -4.36 -0.04 -10.82
CA SER A 70 -4.92 -0.32 -9.49
C SER A 70 -5.76 0.82 -8.88
N GLU A 71 -5.62 2.01 -9.44
CA GLU A 71 -6.40 3.22 -9.16
C GLU A 71 -7.73 3.30 -9.92
N ASP A 72 -7.93 2.52 -10.99
CA ASP A 72 -9.13 2.56 -11.83
C ASP A 72 -9.53 1.15 -12.31
N PHE A 73 -10.62 0.64 -11.74
CA PHE A 73 -11.29 -0.61 -12.11
C PHE A 73 -12.50 -0.38 -13.03
N GLY A 74 -12.74 0.87 -13.44
CA GLY A 74 -13.82 1.27 -14.33
C GLY A 74 -13.43 1.22 -15.80
N MET A 75 -14.24 1.85 -16.65
CA MET A 75 -14.10 1.80 -18.12
C MET A 75 -12.83 2.44 -18.67
N ARG A 76 -12.15 3.28 -17.88
CA ARG A 76 -10.87 3.91 -18.27
C ARG A 76 -9.66 3.14 -17.74
N GLY A 77 -9.87 2.13 -16.90
CA GLY A 77 -8.85 1.22 -16.44
C GLY A 77 -8.45 0.20 -17.50
N SER A 78 -7.31 -0.46 -17.30
CA SER A 78 -6.90 -1.60 -18.11
C SER A 78 -7.76 -2.83 -17.76
N PRO A 79 -8.12 -3.66 -18.75
CA PRO A 79 -8.75 -4.94 -18.45
C PRO A 79 -7.77 -5.84 -17.65
N PRO A 80 -8.29 -6.76 -16.82
CA PRO A 80 -7.46 -7.74 -16.14
C PRO A 80 -6.73 -8.62 -17.16
N SER A 81 -5.43 -8.83 -16.95
CA SER A 81 -4.64 -9.78 -17.75
C SER A 81 -5.16 -11.23 -17.62
N HIS A 82 -5.67 -11.58 -16.43
CA HIS A 82 -6.19 -12.90 -16.10
C HIS A 82 -7.52 -12.76 -15.33
N PRO A 83 -8.66 -12.52 -16.01
CA PRO A 83 -9.95 -12.25 -15.36
C PRO A 83 -10.40 -13.40 -14.45
N GLU A 84 -10.30 -14.64 -14.92
CA GLU A 84 -10.72 -15.82 -14.16
C GLU A 84 -9.89 -16.02 -12.89
N LEU A 85 -8.58 -15.73 -12.94
CA LEU A 85 -7.71 -15.78 -11.76
C LEU A 85 -8.09 -14.71 -10.74
N LEU A 86 -8.37 -13.49 -11.20
CA LEU A 86 -8.79 -12.40 -10.33
C LEU A 86 -10.12 -12.74 -9.65
N ASP A 87 -11.07 -13.27 -10.40
CA ASP A 87 -12.38 -13.66 -9.89
C ASP A 87 -12.27 -14.80 -8.88
N TRP A 88 -11.48 -15.84 -9.20
CA TRP A 88 -11.24 -16.95 -8.29
C TRP A 88 -10.61 -16.49 -6.98
N LEU A 89 -9.54 -15.67 -7.03
CA LEU A 89 -8.90 -15.15 -5.83
C LEU A 89 -9.83 -14.23 -5.03
N ALA A 90 -10.70 -13.45 -5.69
CA ALA A 90 -11.63 -12.55 -5.03
C ALA A 90 -12.75 -13.32 -4.30
N ILE A 91 -13.27 -14.39 -4.91
CA ILE A 91 -14.24 -15.29 -4.28
C ILE A 91 -13.59 -15.98 -3.07
N GLU A 92 -12.44 -16.62 -3.28
CA GLU A 92 -11.69 -17.32 -2.23
C GLU A 92 -11.36 -16.40 -1.04
N PHE A 93 -11.05 -15.12 -1.32
CA PHE A 93 -10.78 -14.14 -0.27
C PHE A 93 -12.00 -13.83 0.59
N VAL A 94 -13.19 -13.73 -0.01
CA VAL A 94 -14.44 -13.49 0.71
C VAL A 94 -14.87 -14.74 1.48
N GLU A 95 -14.81 -15.92 0.84
CA GLU A 95 -15.20 -17.20 1.44
C GLU A 95 -14.33 -17.57 2.65
N ASN A 96 -13.04 -17.21 2.62
CA ASN A 96 -12.13 -17.36 3.76
C ASN A 96 -12.25 -16.23 4.80
N GLY A 97 -13.37 -15.50 4.83
CA GLY A 97 -13.64 -14.50 5.85
C GLY A 97 -12.71 -13.28 5.77
N TRP A 98 -12.29 -12.88 4.56
CA TRP A 98 -11.42 -11.73 4.32
C TRP A 98 -10.03 -11.85 4.96
N SER A 99 -9.53 -13.09 5.14
CA SER A 99 -8.20 -13.35 5.69
C SER A 99 -7.08 -12.94 4.72
N VAL A 100 -6.48 -11.78 4.96
CA VAL A 100 -5.32 -11.29 4.18
C VAL A 100 -4.15 -12.26 4.26
N LYS A 101 -3.97 -12.93 5.41
CA LYS A 101 -2.87 -13.87 5.61
C LYS A 101 -3.02 -15.12 4.76
N ASP A 102 -4.24 -15.64 4.63
CA ASP A 102 -4.51 -16.82 3.82
C ASP A 102 -4.44 -16.51 2.34
N LEU A 103 -4.95 -15.34 1.90
CA LEU A 103 -4.75 -14.87 0.52
C LEU A 103 -3.26 -14.76 0.16
N ILE A 104 -2.45 -14.14 1.03
CA ILE A 104 -1.00 -14.05 0.83
C ILE A 104 -0.39 -15.45 0.75
N ARG A 105 -0.75 -16.37 1.66
CA ARG A 105 -0.28 -17.76 1.65
C ARG A 105 -0.61 -18.45 0.32
N THR A 106 -1.85 -18.37 -0.14
CA THR A 106 -2.30 -18.95 -1.41
C THR A 106 -1.46 -18.44 -2.57
N ILE A 107 -1.22 -17.13 -2.64
CA ILE A 107 -0.40 -16.53 -3.70
C ILE A 107 1.05 -17.01 -3.62
N VAL A 108 1.72 -16.91 -2.45
CA VAL A 108 3.16 -17.22 -2.33
C VAL A 108 3.48 -18.71 -2.37
N THR A 109 2.49 -19.57 -2.16
CA THR A 109 2.64 -21.04 -2.29
C THR A 109 2.25 -21.55 -3.68
N SER A 110 1.71 -20.70 -4.56
CA SER A 110 1.37 -21.06 -5.93
C SER A 110 2.59 -21.54 -6.72
N SER A 111 2.36 -22.33 -7.78
CA SER A 111 3.42 -22.69 -8.73
C SER A 111 3.98 -21.44 -9.41
N VAL A 112 3.10 -20.48 -9.76
CA VAL A 112 3.43 -19.24 -10.47
C VAL A 112 4.41 -18.38 -9.68
N TYR A 113 4.19 -18.17 -8.39
CA TYR A 113 5.11 -17.40 -7.54
C TYR A 113 6.46 -18.10 -7.35
N ARG A 114 6.46 -19.43 -7.25
CA ARG A 114 7.67 -20.25 -7.03
C ARG A 114 8.49 -20.50 -8.30
N GLN A 115 8.08 -19.96 -9.45
CA GLN A 115 8.88 -20.03 -10.67
C GLN A 115 10.24 -19.34 -10.50
N SER A 116 11.22 -19.77 -11.30
CA SER A 116 12.51 -19.08 -11.39
C SER A 116 12.32 -17.64 -11.88
N SER A 117 13.06 -16.70 -11.30
CA SER A 117 13.11 -15.30 -11.74
C SER A 117 14.17 -15.04 -12.81
N ARG A 118 14.83 -16.09 -13.31
CA ARG A 118 15.79 -16.00 -14.43
C ARG A 118 15.04 -15.55 -15.68
N ILE A 119 15.62 -14.57 -16.38
CA ILE A 119 15.05 -13.98 -17.59
C ILE A 119 15.98 -14.24 -18.76
N SER A 120 15.46 -14.82 -19.84
CA SER A 120 16.18 -14.94 -21.11
C SER A 120 15.87 -13.73 -22.01
N PRO A 121 16.72 -13.40 -23.00
CA PRO A 121 16.46 -12.33 -23.95
C PRO A 121 15.10 -12.48 -24.66
N GLU A 122 14.72 -13.71 -25.03
CA GLU A 122 13.46 -14.00 -25.74
C GLU A 122 12.25 -13.76 -24.84
N LEU A 123 12.33 -14.14 -23.56
CA LEU A 123 11.27 -13.86 -22.59
C LEU A 123 11.13 -12.36 -22.30
N LEU A 124 12.25 -11.64 -22.27
CA LEU A 124 12.26 -10.19 -22.08
C LEU A 124 11.62 -9.46 -23.26
N GLU A 125 11.91 -9.90 -24.50
CA GLU A 125 11.33 -9.32 -25.71
C GLU A 125 9.83 -9.56 -25.79
N ARG A 126 9.37 -10.78 -25.46
CA ARG A 126 7.95 -11.15 -25.54
C ARG A 126 7.09 -10.56 -24.42
N ASP A 127 7.62 -10.53 -23.20
CA ASP A 127 6.89 -10.06 -22.02
C ASP A 127 7.82 -9.32 -21.04
N PRO A 128 8.19 -8.07 -21.34
CA PRO A 128 9.13 -7.31 -20.54
C PRO A 128 8.60 -7.04 -19.11
N TYR A 129 7.29 -6.93 -18.95
CA TYR A 129 6.63 -6.60 -17.69
C TYR A 129 6.16 -7.82 -16.88
N ASN A 130 6.42 -9.04 -17.37
CA ASN A 130 5.95 -10.29 -16.77
C ASN A 130 4.42 -10.33 -16.59
N ALA A 131 3.68 -9.72 -17.52
CA ALA A 131 2.22 -9.67 -17.50
C ALA A 131 1.59 -11.06 -17.71
N LEU A 132 2.27 -11.94 -18.45
CA LEU A 132 1.86 -13.33 -18.71
C LEU A 132 2.36 -14.30 -17.65
N LEU A 133 3.04 -13.81 -16.61
CA LEU A 133 3.50 -14.59 -15.47
C LEU A 133 4.41 -15.76 -15.85
N ALA A 134 5.21 -15.60 -16.91
CA ALA A 134 6.12 -16.63 -17.41
C ALA A 134 7.36 -16.87 -16.52
N ARG A 135 7.57 -16.02 -15.50
CA ARG A 135 8.69 -16.10 -14.56
C ARG A 135 8.28 -15.61 -13.17
N GLY A 136 9.09 -15.96 -12.17
CA GLY A 136 8.93 -15.47 -10.81
C GLY A 136 9.14 -13.95 -10.72
N PRO A 137 8.48 -13.26 -9.78
CA PRO A 137 8.56 -11.80 -9.68
C PRO A 137 9.97 -11.34 -9.29
N ARG A 138 10.48 -10.32 -10.00
CA ARG A 138 11.79 -9.70 -9.71
C ARG A 138 11.72 -8.21 -9.95
N PHE A 139 11.67 -7.44 -8.86
CA PHE A 139 11.64 -5.98 -8.88
C PHE A 139 12.35 -5.44 -7.63
N ARG A 140 12.71 -4.15 -7.67
CA ARG A 140 13.38 -3.49 -6.54
C ARG A 140 12.43 -3.42 -5.34
N MET A 141 12.95 -3.72 -4.16
CA MET A 141 12.21 -3.60 -2.90
C MET A 141 11.90 -2.14 -2.57
N ASN A 142 10.77 -1.90 -1.89
CA ASN A 142 10.44 -0.58 -1.37
C ASN A 142 11.45 -0.14 -0.29
N ALA A 143 11.57 1.15 -0.05
CA ALA A 143 12.51 1.73 0.92
C ALA A 143 12.47 1.06 2.31
N GLU A 144 11.27 0.85 2.86
CA GLU A 144 11.09 0.22 4.16
C GLU A 144 11.59 -1.24 4.16
N THR A 145 11.34 -1.96 3.07
CA THR A 145 11.77 -3.35 2.89
C THR A 145 13.27 -3.46 2.65
N ILE A 146 13.90 -2.52 1.93
CA ILE A 146 15.37 -2.47 1.76
C ILE A 146 16.04 -2.39 3.13
N ARG A 147 15.58 -1.44 3.96
CA ARG A 147 16.07 -1.28 5.32
C ARG A 147 15.84 -2.54 6.16
N ASP A 148 14.62 -3.05 6.18
CA ASP A 148 14.26 -4.24 6.97
C ASP A 148 15.06 -5.47 6.54
N ASN A 149 15.34 -5.60 5.24
CA ASN A 149 16.16 -6.67 4.69
C ASN A 149 17.63 -6.54 5.14
N ALA A 150 18.22 -5.35 5.06
CA ALA A 150 19.59 -5.11 5.54
C ALA A 150 19.73 -5.41 7.06
N LEU A 151 18.76 -5.00 7.87
CA LEU A 151 18.72 -5.32 9.30
C LEU A 151 18.52 -6.82 9.56
N ALA A 152 17.70 -7.49 8.75
CA ALA A 152 17.45 -8.92 8.90
C ALA A 152 18.70 -9.75 8.57
N VAL A 153 19.38 -9.42 7.47
CA VAL A 153 20.60 -10.11 7.02
C VAL A 153 21.76 -9.87 8.00
N SER A 154 21.84 -8.69 8.61
CA SER A 154 22.85 -8.37 9.64
C SER A 154 22.51 -8.92 11.04
N GLY A 155 21.34 -9.54 11.22
CA GLY A 155 20.91 -10.05 12.52
C GLY A 155 20.48 -8.98 13.54
N LEU A 156 20.38 -7.71 13.12
CA LEU A 156 20.02 -6.58 13.98
C LEU A 156 18.51 -6.34 14.07
N LEU A 157 17.71 -6.88 13.14
CA LEU A 157 16.29 -6.58 13.04
C LEU A 157 15.52 -6.96 14.31
N ASN A 158 14.96 -5.95 14.96
CA ASN A 158 14.00 -6.12 16.05
C ASN A 158 12.60 -6.40 15.47
N ARG A 159 12.09 -7.61 15.73
CA ARG A 159 10.80 -8.11 15.22
C ARG A 159 9.59 -7.83 16.11
N THR A 160 9.75 -7.10 17.21
CA THR A 160 8.63 -6.74 18.10
C THR A 160 7.52 -6.04 17.32
N ILE A 161 6.27 -6.42 17.54
CA ILE A 161 5.08 -5.87 16.89
C ILE A 161 4.36 -4.92 17.85
N GLY A 162 3.91 -3.78 17.35
CA GLY A 162 3.15 -2.77 18.11
C GLY A 162 4.02 -1.74 18.82
N GLY A 163 3.46 -0.96 19.73
CA GLY A 163 4.19 0.09 20.47
C GLY A 163 4.41 1.38 19.68
N PRO A 164 5.09 2.37 20.30
CA PRO A 164 5.25 3.71 19.73
C PRO A 164 6.19 3.70 18.50
N SER A 165 6.13 4.78 17.72
CA SER A 165 7.09 5.05 16.66
C SER A 165 8.50 5.17 17.21
N VAL A 166 9.47 4.81 16.38
CA VAL A 166 10.91 4.91 16.69
C VAL A 166 11.61 5.91 15.78
N PHE A 167 12.75 6.36 16.24
CA PHE A 167 13.63 7.33 15.61
C PHE A 167 14.97 6.64 15.36
N PRO A 168 15.15 5.92 14.24
CA PRO A 168 16.45 5.41 13.85
C PRO A 168 17.48 6.54 13.70
N TYR A 169 18.75 6.18 13.59
CA TYR A 169 19.79 7.17 13.34
C TYR A 169 19.49 7.97 12.07
N GLN A 170 19.68 9.29 12.12
CA GLN A 170 19.75 10.14 10.93
C GLN A 170 20.89 11.16 11.11
N PRO A 171 21.45 11.70 10.02
CA PRO A 171 22.44 12.76 10.11
C PRO A 171 21.92 13.98 10.90
N PRO A 172 22.77 14.66 11.68
CA PRO A 172 22.39 15.87 12.42
C PRO A 172 21.98 17.00 11.47
N GLY A 173 21.16 17.93 11.94
CA GLY A 173 20.76 19.15 11.20
C GLY A 173 19.57 19.01 10.26
N ILE A 174 19.10 17.78 9.97
CA ILE A 174 17.96 17.56 9.05
C ILE A 174 16.62 18.00 9.67
N TRP A 175 16.49 17.87 10.99
CA TRP A 175 15.22 18.13 11.68
C TRP A 175 15.07 19.59 12.15
N SER A 176 16.19 20.29 12.39
CA SER A 176 16.24 21.61 13.01
C SER A 176 15.64 22.73 12.14
N GLU A 177 15.54 22.54 10.83
CA GLU A 177 15.03 23.57 9.91
C GLU A 177 13.50 23.60 9.78
N ILE A 178 12.77 22.62 10.34
CA ILE A 178 11.34 22.40 10.04
C ILE A 178 10.46 22.31 11.31
N GLY A 179 11.04 22.47 12.50
CA GLY A 179 10.28 22.47 13.76
C GLY A 179 9.32 23.65 13.83
N SER A 180 8.01 23.40 13.75
CA SER A 180 6.99 24.39 14.10
C SER A 180 6.52 24.05 15.51
N PRO A 181 6.80 24.91 16.51
CA PRO A 181 6.41 24.65 17.89
C PRO A 181 4.91 24.29 17.98
N GLY A 182 4.59 23.15 18.60
CA GLY A 182 3.21 22.72 18.84
C GLY A 182 2.61 21.75 17.81
N TYR A 183 3.35 21.36 16.76
CA TYR A 183 2.89 20.39 15.76
C TYR A 183 3.80 19.15 15.65
N GLY A 184 3.70 18.24 16.62
CA GLY A 184 4.33 16.92 16.59
C GLY A 184 5.68 16.87 17.29
N VAL A 185 6.63 16.11 16.72
CA VAL A 185 7.97 15.92 17.28
C VAL A 185 8.86 17.10 16.91
N ASP A 186 9.25 17.89 17.91
CA ASP A 186 10.08 19.09 17.74
C ASP A 186 11.56 18.75 17.46
N GLU A 187 12.06 17.63 17.99
CA GLU A 187 13.45 17.19 17.84
C GLU A 187 13.53 15.70 17.49
N TRP A 188 14.38 15.35 16.54
CA TRP A 188 14.71 13.96 16.25
C TRP A 188 15.80 13.46 17.20
N ILE A 189 15.39 12.80 18.28
CA ILE A 189 16.31 12.16 19.22
C ILE A 189 16.41 10.67 18.84
N PRO A 190 17.55 10.19 18.30
CA PRO A 190 17.68 8.80 17.89
C PRO A 190 17.48 7.85 19.07
N ASN A 191 16.70 6.80 18.87
CA ASN A 191 16.56 5.76 19.88
C ASN A 191 17.87 5.00 20.09
N GLU A 192 18.10 4.57 21.33
CA GLU A 192 19.18 3.67 21.69
C GLU A 192 18.73 2.21 21.72
N GLY A 193 19.69 1.29 21.82
CA GLY A 193 19.45 -0.15 21.96
C GLY A 193 18.66 -0.76 20.80
N ALA A 194 17.83 -1.77 21.09
CA ALA A 194 17.10 -2.54 20.08
C ALA A 194 16.02 -1.72 19.34
N ASN A 195 15.60 -0.56 19.87
CA ASN A 195 14.56 0.25 19.26
C ASN A 195 15.03 0.96 17.99
N ARG A 196 16.33 1.21 17.84
CA ARG A 196 16.90 1.80 16.62
C ARG A 196 16.84 0.86 15.40
N PHE A 197 16.62 -0.43 15.63
CA PHE A 197 16.61 -1.48 14.61
C PHE A 197 15.21 -2.10 14.41
N ARG A 198 14.14 -1.40 14.79
CA ARG A 198 12.78 -1.87 14.47
C ARG A 198 12.50 -1.77 12.97
N ARG A 199 11.51 -2.56 12.55
CA ARG A 199 10.95 -2.52 11.20
C ARG A 199 10.60 -1.10 10.77
N GLY A 200 10.85 -0.77 9.50
CA GLY A 200 10.63 0.54 8.93
C GLY A 200 9.19 1.06 9.05
N VAL A 201 8.21 0.16 9.18
CA VAL A 201 6.81 0.51 9.48
C VAL A 201 6.63 1.25 10.81
N TYR A 202 7.55 1.08 11.77
CA TYR A 202 7.55 1.78 13.06
C TYR A 202 8.38 3.05 13.04
N THR A 203 9.14 3.33 11.98
CA THR A 203 9.91 4.58 11.88
C THR A 203 8.97 5.78 11.86
N TYR A 204 9.23 6.77 12.70
CA TYR A 204 8.46 8.01 12.74
C TYR A 204 8.52 8.72 11.39
N TRP A 205 7.37 9.22 10.95
CA TRP A 205 7.22 9.80 9.62
C TRP A 205 6.34 11.05 9.70
N ARG A 206 6.96 12.22 9.61
CA ARG A 206 6.25 13.50 9.54
C ARG A 206 5.79 13.76 8.10
N ARG A 207 4.60 14.35 7.96
CA ARG A 207 3.94 14.55 6.65
C ARG A 207 4.86 15.15 5.58
N SER A 208 5.55 16.25 5.94
CA SER A 208 6.44 17.03 5.09
C SER A 208 7.93 16.70 5.24
N ASN A 209 8.31 15.84 6.20
CA ASN A 209 9.71 15.45 6.41
C ASN A 209 9.80 13.94 6.70
N PRO A 210 9.79 13.10 5.65
CA PRO A 210 10.04 11.67 5.78
C PRO A 210 11.43 11.36 6.35
N TYR A 211 11.61 10.14 6.87
CA TYR A 211 12.92 9.68 7.27
C TYR A 211 13.90 9.70 6.07
N PRO A 212 15.10 10.31 6.18
CA PRO A 212 15.96 10.59 5.03
C PRO A 212 16.33 9.36 4.19
N SER A 213 16.57 8.23 4.86
CA SER A 213 16.85 6.97 4.16
C SER A 213 15.69 6.52 3.29
N PHE A 214 14.44 6.76 3.71
CA PHE A 214 13.28 6.40 2.91
C PHE A 214 13.17 7.26 1.64
N ILE A 215 13.50 8.55 1.75
CA ILE A 215 13.53 9.46 0.59
C ILE A 215 14.57 9.00 -0.42
N ALA A 216 15.77 8.65 0.04
CA ALA A 216 16.84 8.17 -0.82
C ALA A 216 16.51 6.87 -1.58
N PHE A 217 15.53 6.09 -1.08
CA PHE A 217 15.03 4.87 -1.71
C PHE A 217 13.63 5.03 -2.33
N ASP A 218 13.26 6.27 -2.71
CA ASP A 218 12.04 6.63 -3.45
C ASP A 218 10.74 6.35 -2.69
N ALA A 219 10.75 6.44 -1.36
CA ALA A 219 9.51 6.43 -0.60
C ALA A 219 8.68 7.69 -0.92
N PRO A 220 7.36 7.55 -1.14
CA PRO A 220 6.49 8.70 -1.39
C PRO A 220 6.39 9.59 -0.15
N THR A 221 6.17 10.88 -0.33
CA THR A 221 5.81 11.74 0.81
C THR A 221 4.41 11.40 1.31
N ARG A 222 4.05 11.83 2.52
CA ARG A 222 2.68 11.67 3.05
C ARG A 222 1.81 12.89 2.76
N GLU A 223 2.25 13.77 1.87
CA GLU A 223 1.52 14.99 1.51
C GLU A 223 0.30 14.69 0.65
N TYR A 224 0.42 13.68 -0.20
CA TYR A 224 -0.61 13.18 -1.11
C TYR A 224 -0.79 11.67 -0.95
N CYS A 225 -1.94 11.16 -1.42
CA CYS A 225 -2.18 9.72 -1.45
C CYS A 225 -1.40 9.09 -2.61
N THR A 226 -0.63 8.03 -2.32
CA THR A 226 0.10 7.27 -3.34
C THR A 226 -0.50 5.87 -3.45
N VAL A 227 -1.32 5.65 -4.48
CA VAL A 227 -1.95 4.34 -4.75
C VAL A 227 -0.94 3.36 -5.34
N LYS A 228 -0.07 3.83 -6.24
CA LYS A 228 0.97 3.06 -6.91
C LYS A 228 2.31 3.77 -6.73
N ARG A 229 3.28 3.07 -6.13
CA ARG A 229 4.65 3.59 -5.99
C ARG A 229 5.43 3.32 -7.29
N PRO A 230 6.08 4.31 -7.89
CA PRO A 230 6.96 4.07 -9.03
C PRO A 230 8.15 3.22 -8.57
N ILE A 231 8.57 2.28 -9.42
CA ILE A 231 9.77 1.48 -9.19
C ILE A 231 10.85 2.00 -10.14
N THR A 232 11.92 2.55 -9.58
CA THR A 232 13.07 3.04 -10.33
C THR A 232 14.35 2.39 -9.82
N ASN A 233 15.26 2.07 -10.73
CA ASN A 233 16.59 1.55 -10.41
C ASN A 233 17.67 2.63 -10.52
N THR A 234 17.29 3.89 -10.77
CA THR A 234 18.23 5.01 -10.80
C THR A 234 18.61 5.36 -9.35
N PRO A 235 19.88 5.24 -8.96
CA PRO A 235 20.30 5.52 -7.59
C PRO A 235 20.28 7.03 -7.34
N LEU A 236 19.51 7.49 -6.35
CA LEU A 236 19.64 8.85 -5.82
C LEU A 236 20.87 8.98 -4.91
N GLN A 237 21.26 7.91 -4.19
CA GLN A 237 22.50 7.82 -3.43
C GLN A 237 22.90 6.34 -3.19
N ALA A 238 24.20 6.00 -3.31
CA ALA A 238 24.68 4.61 -3.30
C ALA A 238 24.98 4.00 -1.91
N LEU A 239 25.04 4.80 -0.83
CA LEU A 239 25.56 4.37 0.49
C LEU A 239 24.58 4.62 1.66
N VAL A 240 23.28 4.61 1.41
CA VAL A 240 22.27 4.80 2.46
C VAL A 240 21.94 3.45 3.10
N THR A 241 22.14 3.31 4.42
CA THR A 241 21.62 2.18 5.23
C THR A 241 21.28 2.62 6.65
#